data_AF-A0AAE0BA40-F1
#
_entry.id   AF-A0AAE0BA40-F1
#
_cell.length_a   1.000
_cell.length_b   1.000
_cell.length_c   1.000
_cell.angle_alpha   90.00
_cell.angle_beta   90.00
_cell.angle_gamma   90.00
#
_symmetry.space_group_name_H-M   'P 1'
#
loop_
_entity.id
_entity.type
_entity.pdbx_description
1 polymer ?
#
loop_
_entity_poly.entity_id
_entity_poly.type
_entity_poly.pdbx_seq_one_letter_code
_entity_poly.pdbx_strand_id
1 'polypeptide(L)'
;MRLKQYLQVMVDAARSSLSQNSMPLPPWRSLAYLQAKWHSPNQRQFNPDEQNITTAYSIDHKQCREHLKRLQSSLHSEMETDRFLKPINNDSSNRRLKIERRRHSSLRGL
;
A
#
# COMPACT_ATOMS: atom_id res chain seq x y z
N MET A 1 23.07 9.47 -21.87
CA MET A 1 21.91 9.79 -22.74
C MET A 1 20.64 8.99 -22.41
N ARG A 2 20.69 7.65 -22.27
CA ARG A 2 19.48 6.81 -22.06
C ARG A 2 18.72 7.04 -20.74
N LEU A 3 19.40 7.33 -19.63
CA LEU A 3 18.75 7.52 -18.33
C LEU A 3 17.65 8.58 -18.37
N LYS A 4 17.89 9.73 -19.02
CA LYS A 4 16.88 10.79 -19.16
C LYS A 4 15.60 10.29 -19.86
N GLN A 5 15.74 9.45 -20.90
CA GLN A 5 14.60 8.86 -21.61
C GLN A 5 13.84 7.89 -20.71
N TYR A 6 14.53 7.03 -19.95
CA TYR A 6 13.87 6.14 -18.99
C TYR A 6 13.13 6.91 -17.90
N LEU A 7 13.74 7.97 -17.35
CA LEU A 7 13.08 8.82 -16.36
C LEU A 7 11.80 9.43 -16.94
N GLN A 8 11.83 9.92 -18.18
CA GLN A 8 10.64 10.46 -18.83
C GLN A 8 9.51 9.42 -18.93
N VAL A 9 9.82 8.23 -19.45
CA VAL A 9 8.85 7.12 -19.58
C VAL A 9 8.26 6.73 -18.22
N MET A 10 9.08 6.68 -17.16
CA MET A 10 8.59 6.37 -15.82
C MET A 10 7.62 7.43 -15.27
N VAL A 11 7.87 8.71 -15.55
CA VAL A 11 6.96 9.78 -15.12
C VAL A 11 5.65 9.72 -15.90
N ASP A 12 5.71 9.45 -17.20
CA ASP A 12 4.51 9.29 -18.05
C ASP A 12 3.64 8.11 -17.59
N ALA A 13 4.27 6.96 -17.33
CA ALA A 13 3.59 5.79 -16.78
C ALA A 13 2.96 6.09 -15.41
N ALA A 14 3.69 6.77 -14.52
CA ALA A 14 3.17 7.15 -13.21
C ALA A 14 1.98 8.11 -13.30
N ARG A 15 2.05 9.13 -14.17
CA ARG A 15 0.93 10.05 -14.42
C ARG A 15 -0.32 9.33 -14.92
N SER A 16 -0.14 8.44 -15.89
CA SER A 16 -1.26 7.67 -16.46
C SER A 16 -1.95 6.83 -15.38
N SER A 17 -1.16 6.06 -14.62
CA SER A 17 -1.68 5.22 -13.53
C SER A 17 -2.37 6.02 -12.43
N LEU A 18 -1.80 7.17 -12.02
CA LEU A 18 -2.37 8.01 -10.97
C LEU A 18 -3.65 8.72 -11.44
N SER A 19 -3.68 9.20 -12.68
CA SER A 19 -4.86 9.82 -13.29
C SER A 19 -6.06 8.86 -13.30
N GLN A 20 -5.84 7.60 -13.67
CA GLN A 20 -6.87 6.56 -13.65
C GLN A 20 -7.48 6.35 -12.26
N ASN A 21 -6.71 6.60 -11.20
CA ASN A 21 -7.14 6.42 -9.81
C ASN A 21 -7.53 7.74 -9.11
N SER A 22 -7.64 8.85 -9.87
CA SER A 22 -7.89 10.19 -9.31
C SER A 22 -6.88 10.60 -8.22
N MET A 23 -5.63 10.16 -8.37
CA MET A 23 -4.54 10.46 -7.44
C MET A 23 -3.68 11.60 -7.98
N PRO A 24 -3.28 12.58 -7.15
CA PRO A 24 -2.34 13.61 -7.57
C PRO A 24 -0.94 13.02 -7.81
N LEU A 25 -0.17 13.65 -8.70
CA LEU A 25 1.23 13.27 -8.93
C LEU A 25 2.07 13.68 -7.71
N PRO A 26 2.64 12.72 -6.95
CA PRO A 26 3.42 13.07 -5.77
C PRO A 26 4.77 13.68 -6.18
N PRO A 27 5.36 14.54 -5.33
CA PRO A 27 6.58 15.27 -5.65
C PRO A 27 7.77 14.35 -5.98
N TRP A 28 7.88 13.19 -5.31
CA TRP A 28 8.95 12.21 -5.55
C TRP A 28 8.80 11.43 -6.86
N ARG A 29 7.66 11.55 -7.56
CA ARG A 29 7.44 11.01 -8.90
C ARG A 29 7.61 12.07 -9.99
N SER A 30 7.88 13.33 -9.64
CA SER A 30 8.15 14.38 -10.62
C SER A 30 9.45 14.13 -11.37
N LEU A 31 9.52 14.59 -12.63
CA LEU A 31 10.73 14.44 -13.44
C LEU A 31 11.94 15.12 -12.78
N ALA A 32 11.75 16.32 -12.23
CA ALA A 32 12.80 17.07 -11.56
C ALA A 32 13.38 16.30 -10.36
N TYR A 33 12.52 15.74 -9.51
CA TYR A 33 12.97 14.94 -8.38
C TYR A 33 13.71 13.68 -8.83
N LEU A 34 13.17 12.94 -9.81
CA LEU A 34 13.83 11.74 -10.33
C LEU A 34 15.19 12.06 -10.94
N GLN A 35 15.30 13.15 -11.70
CA GLN A 35 16.57 13.60 -12.26
C GLN A 35 17.58 13.91 -11.15
N ALA A 36 17.19 14.71 -10.15
CA ALA A 36 18.05 15.05 -9.02
C ALA A 36 18.49 13.80 -8.25
N LYS A 37 17.55 12.89 -7.95
CA LYS A 37 17.82 11.68 -7.16
C LYS A 37 18.70 10.67 -7.89
N TRP A 38 18.49 10.46 -9.19
CA TRP A 38 19.27 9.49 -9.97
C TRP A 38 20.63 10.02 -10.43
N HIS A 39 20.78 11.34 -10.60
CA HIS A 39 22.09 11.95 -10.92
C HIS A 39 22.85 12.41 -9.68
N SER A 40 22.28 12.24 -8.48
CA SER A 40 22.97 12.57 -7.24
C SER A 40 24.26 11.74 -7.11
N PRO A 41 25.38 12.34 -6.68
CA PRO A 41 26.64 11.63 -6.47
C PRO A 41 26.59 10.64 -5.30
N ASN A 42 25.50 10.63 -4.53
CA ASN A 42 25.34 9.75 -3.39
C ASN A 42 25.22 8.29 -3.85
N GLN A 43 26.25 7.51 -3.55
CA GLN A 43 26.19 6.05 -3.68
C GLN A 43 25.19 5.50 -2.66
N ARG A 44 24.40 4.51 -3.08
CA ARG A 44 23.58 3.74 -2.14
C ARG A 44 24.54 2.94 -1.27
N GLN A 45 24.59 3.25 0.01
CA GLN A 45 25.26 2.40 0.99
C GLN A 45 24.51 1.07 1.03
N PHE A 46 25.13 0.03 0.52
CA PHE A 46 24.72 -1.35 0.75
C PHE A 46 25.68 -1.83 1.84
N ASN A 47 25.28 -1.78 3.11
CA ASN A 47 26.12 -2.26 4.20
C ASN A 47 26.13 -3.80 4.15
N PRO A 48 27.23 -4.47 3.81
CA PRO A 48 27.31 -5.93 3.87
C PRO A 48 27.22 -6.48 5.31
N ASP A 49 27.40 -5.62 6.32
CA ASP A 49 27.35 -5.95 7.74
C ASP A 49 25.93 -6.05 8.35
N GLU A 50 24.86 -5.85 7.56
CA GLU A 50 23.46 -6.02 8.01
C GLU A 50 23.10 -7.46 8.41
N GLN A 51 23.98 -8.43 8.18
CA GLN A 51 23.81 -9.81 8.66
C GLN A 51 23.71 -9.89 10.19
N ASN A 52 24.37 -8.99 10.94
CA ASN A 52 24.27 -8.95 12.41
C ASN A 52 23.04 -8.19 12.93
N ILE A 53 22.48 -7.27 12.15
CA ILE A 53 21.28 -6.51 12.55
C ILE A 53 20.00 -7.32 12.31
N THR A 54 20.02 -8.26 11.37
CA THR A 54 18.94 -9.22 11.12
C THR A 54 18.54 -10.01 12.38
N THR A 55 19.50 -10.30 13.26
CA THR A 55 19.24 -10.99 14.53
C THR A 55 18.47 -10.13 15.54
N ALA A 56 18.72 -8.82 15.58
CA ALA A 56 18.02 -7.89 16.46
C ALA A 56 16.57 -7.61 15.99
N TYR A 57 16.36 -7.42 14.68
CA TYR A 57 15.02 -7.22 14.10
C TYR A 57 14.13 -8.48 14.10
N SER A 58 14.72 -9.67 14.28
CA SER A 58 14.01 -10.95 14.36
C SER A 58 13.20 -11.10 15.66
N ILE A 59 13.63 -10.45 16.75
CA ILE A 59 13.01 -10.60 18.07
C ILE A 59 11.63 -9.89 18.12
N ASP A 60 11.51 -8.71 17.51
CA ASP A 60 10.26 -7.93 17.49
C ASP A 60 9.23 -8.45 16.47
N HIS A 61 9.68 -9.12 15.40
CA HIS A 61 8.78 -9.58 14.34
C HIS A 61 7.85 -10.74 14.76
N LYS A 62 8.17 -11.43 15.88
CA LYS A 62 7.30 -12.49 16.42
C LYS A 62 5.95 -11.92 16.90
N GLN A 63 5.96 -10.76 17.54
CA GLN A 63 4.73 -10.11 18.02
C GLN A 63 3.86 -9.63 16.85
N CYS A 64 4.48 -9.04 15.82
CA CYS A 64 3.79 -8.62 14.60
C CYS A 64 3.07 -9.79 13.91
N ARG A 65 3.70 -10.97 13.85
CA ARG A 65 3.10 -12.16 13.25
C ARG A 65 1.85 -12.63 14.01
N GLU A 66 1.89 -12.62 15.35
CA GLU A 66 0.75 -13.02 16.16
C GLU A 66 -0.37 -11.98 16.15
N HIS A 67 -0.05 -10.69 16.14
CA HIS A 67 -1.04 -9.61 15.94
C HIS A 67 -1.73 -9.73 14.59
N LEU A 68 -0.98 -10.02 13.52
CA LEU A 68 -1.55 -10.19 12.18
C LEU A 68 -2.49 -11.39 12.12
N LYS A 69 -2.14 -12.53 12.73
CA LYS A 69 -3.04 -13.69 12.82
C LYS A 69 -4.33 -13.36 13.58
N ARG A 70 -4.23 -12.65 14.71
CA ARG A 70 -5.41 -12.21 15.49
C ARG A 70 -6.31 -11.29 14.67
N LEU A 71 -5.73 -10.34 13.95
CA LEU A 71 -6.50 -9.45 13.07
C LEU A 71 -7.21 -10.23 11.97
N GLN A 72 -6.52 -11.18 11.33
CA GLN A 72 -7.10 -12.04 10.30
C GLN A 72 -8.27 -12.87 10.85
N SER A 73 -8.13 -13.47 12.03
CA SER A 73 -9.21 -14.25 12.64
C SER A 73 -10.41 -13.38 13.03
N SER A 74 -10.17 -12.17 13.57
CA SER A 74 -11.24 -11.22 13.87
C SER A 74 -12.00 -10.79 12.62
N LEU A 75 -11.31 -10.44 11.53
CA LEU A 75 -11.95 -10.06 10.26
C LEU A 75 -12.75 -11.21 9.64
N HIS A 76 -12.22 -12.44 9.73
CA HIS A 76 -12.93 -13.61 9.23
C HIS A 76 -14.22 -13.89 10.03
N SER A 77 -14.16 -13.78 11.36
CA SER A 77 -15.31 -13.95 12.24
C SER A 77 -16.37 -12.86 12.03
N GLU A 78 -15.97 -11.60 11.85
CA GLU A 78 -16.88 -10.50 11.50
C GLU A 78 -17.59 -10.77 10.16
N MET A 79 -16.87 -11.27 9.15
CA MET A 79 -17.45 -11.63 7.86
C MET A 79 -18.39 -12.85 7.95
N GLU A 80 -18.09 -13.83 8.80
CA GLU A 80 -18.97 -14.98 9.03
C GLU A 80 -20.27 -14.58 9.73
N THR A 81 -20.19 -13.77 10.78
CA THR A 81 -21.38 -13.25 11.47
C THR A 81 -22.25 -12.38 10.56
N ASP A 82 -21.66 -11.55 9.69
CA ASP A 82 -22.41 -10.80 8.67
C ASP A 82 -23.05 -11.70 7.59
N ARG A 83 -22.51 -12.91 7.35
CA ARG A 83 -23.14 -13.91 6.47
C ARG A 83 -24.33 -14.60 7.12
N PHE A 84 -24.28 -14.85 8.44
CA PHE A 84 -25.37 -15.49 9.19
C PHE A 84 -26.50 -14.52 9.57
N LEU A 85 -26.23 -13.21 9.64
CA LEU A 85 -27.22 -12.19 9.98
C LEU A 85 -27.94 -11.59 8.76
N LYS A 86 -27.59 -11.98 7.52
CA LYS A 86 -28.35 -11.58 6.33
C LYS A 86 -29.53 -12.52 6.13
N PRO A 87 -30.79 -12.02 6.13
CA PRO A 87 -31.90 -12.80 5.60
C PRO A 87 -31.59 -13.17 4.14
N ILE A 88 -31.78 -14.43 3.80
CA ILE A 88 -31.83 -14.91 2.41
C ILE A 88 -33.08 -14.29 1.78
N ASN A 89 -32.96 -13.04 1.32
CA ASN A 89 -33.86 -12.49 0.32
C ASN A 89 -33.12 -12.51 -1.01
N ASN A 90 -33.49 -13.53 -1.78
CA ASN A 90 -33.17 -13.70 -3.18
C ASN A 90 -33.84 -12.57 -3.96
N ASP A 91 -33.08 -11.54 -4.32
CA ASP A 91 -33.36 -10.80 -5.53
C ASP A 91 -32.04 -10.47 -6.24
N SER A 92 -31.79 -11.24 -7.29
CA SER A 92 -30.63 -11.16 -8.15
C SER A 92 -30.81 -9.97 -9.11
N SER A 93 -30.02 -8.90 -8.94
CA SER A 93 -29.63 -8.04 -10.09
C SER A 93 -28.75 -6.83 -9.79
N ASN A 94 -28.53 -6.38 -8.54
CA ASN A 94 -27.94 -5.03 -8.34
C ASN A 94 -26.64 -4.92 -7.51
N ARG A 95 -26.00 -6.03 -7.08
CA ARG A 95 -24.86 -5.98 -6.15
C ARG A 95 -23.48 -5.67 -6.76
N ARG A 96 -23.33 -5.47 -8.07
CA ARG A 96 -22.01 -5.29 -8.72
C ARG A 96 -21.53 -3.84 -8.90
N LEU A 97 -22.24 -2.82 -8.44
CA LEU A 97 -21.88 -1.42 -8.74
C LEU A 97 -21.59 -0.49 -7.54
N LYS A 98 -21.34 -0.99 -6.32
CA LYS A 98 -20.98 -0.12 -5.20
C LYS A 98 -19.88 -0.68 -4.30
N ILE A 99 -18.67 -0.79 -4.87
CA ILE A 99 -17.42 -0.68 -4.10
C ILE A 99 -17.00 0.79 -4.16
N GLU A 100 -17.69 1.63 -3.40
CA GLU A 100 -17.26 3.00 -3.17
C GLU A 100 -16.93 3.18 -1.68
N ARG A 101 -15.63 3.41 -1.43
CA ARG A 101 -15.13 4.28 -0.35
C ARG A 101 -15.72 3.99 1.05
N ARG A 102 -15.33 2.87 1.65
CA ARG A 102 -15.39 2.70 3.12
C ARG A 102 -14.27 3.53 3.75
N ARG A 103 -14.46 4.86 3.82
CA ARG A 103 -13.67 5.77 4.66
C ARG A 103 -14.02 5.44 6.10
N HIS A 104 -13.15 4.72 6.81
CA HIS A 104 -13.26 4.61 8.26
C HIS A 104 -12.67 5.87 8.88
N SER A 105 -13.53 6.85 9.14
CA SER A 105 -13.28 7.90 10.11
C SER A 105 -13.73 7.40 11.48
N SER A 106 -12.79 7.03 12.34
CA SER A 106 -12.98 7.15 13.79
C SER A 106 -11.65 7.08 14.51
N LEU A 107 -11.06 8.24 14.78
CA LEU A 107 -10.24 8.48 15.96
C LEU A 107 -10.50 9.92 16.41
N ARG A 108 -11.41 10.09 17.38
CA ARG A 108 -11.48 11.25 18.29
C ARG A 108 -12.30 10.90 19.54
N GLY A 109 -11.70 11.12 20.71
CA GLY A 109 -12.30 11.06 22.06
C GLY A 109 -12.13 9.67 22.70
N LEU A 110 -11.48 9.48 23.85
CA LEU A 110 -11.07 10.37 24.95
C LEU A 110 -9.66 10.00 25.44
#